data_AF-A0A401SPQ5-F1
#
_entry.id   AF-A0A401SPQ5-F1
#
_cell.length_a   1.000
_cell.length_b   1.000
_cell.length_c   1.000
_cell.angle_alpha   90.00
_cell.angle_beta   90.00
_cell.angle_gamma   90.00
#
_symmetry.space_group_name_H-M   'P 1'
#
loop_
_entity.id
_entity.type
_entity.pdbx_description
1 polymer ?
#
loop_
_entity_poly.entity_id
_entity_poly.type
_entity_poly.pdbx_seq_one_letter_code
_entity_poly.pdbx_strand_id
1 'polypeptide(L)'
;MSASSVLGKYNLSDLQELLAITTCTWLQPANEFHLPVEYPTGLASQMKDFSHSNAIILTPMVPDAPLNYKEVQQILRELVMGIYILNQVPTIYLDGNYDCSTTCVLSPAYRDTLIGQILINVDYTMKALWHGAYMPTEKRKRFSEVWRANLEINVDGTSKLGADIPSEFLRAGLIDISTDPDFTGIYSTDVYLDPSYDPNNCAEITLFMQHVNNILLQINPYITYVRQHQNVFMCDATYTLSNAIKLTEEEIDLIAYQRLQQRLIIQQKLVEKYLERKAEIHRNIAYLKLIAFLIPFLIALRGKKKVPDLSRILPPFSGNDYS
;
A
#
# COMPACT_ATOMS: atom_id res chain seq x y z
N MET A 1 -10.41 -15.84 -22.80
CA MET A 1 -10.56 -16.37 -21.42
C MET A 1 -12.05 -16.40 -21.09
N SER A 2 -12.58 -17.51 -20.59
CA SER A 2 -13.98 -17.58 -20.11
C SER A 2 -14.06 -17.06 -18.67
N ALA A 3 -15.19 -16.48 -18.27
CA ALA A 3 -15.41 -16.06 -16.88
C ALA A 3 -15.21 -17.22 -15.88
N SER A 4 -15.57 -18.45 -16.27
CA SER A 4 -15.36 -19.64 -15.44
C SER A 4 -13.88 -19.95 -15.17
N SER A 5 -13.00 -19.74 -16.16
CA SER A 5 -11.56 -19.97 -16.00
C SER A 5 -10.87 -18.96 -15.06
N VAL A 6 -11.48 -17.79 -14.88
CA VAL A 6 -10.98 -16.72 -14.02
C VAL A 6 -11.50 -16.93 -12.59
N LEU A 7 -12.79 -17.18 -12.45
CA LEU A 7 -13.43 -17.39 -11.15
C LEU A 7 -13.02 -18.72 -10.51
N GLY A 8 -12.66 -19.73 -11.31
CA GLY A 8 -12.21 -21.03 -10.81
C GLY A 8 -10.88 -21.01 -10.04
N LYS A 9 -10.21 -19.85 -9.94
CA LYS A 9 -9.02 -19.67 -9.09
C LYS A 9 -9.35 -19.33 -7.64
N TYR A 10 -10.56 -18.89 -7.36
CA TYR A 10 -11.00 -18.43 -6.05
C TYR A 10 -11.78 -19.54 -5.35
N ASN A 11 -11.51 -19.75 -4.06
CA ASN A 11 -12.32 -20.67 -3.25
C ASN A 11 -13.69 -20.05 -2.95
N LEU A 12 -14.62 -20.85 -2.42
CA LEU A 12 -15.96 -20.38 -2.06
C LEU A 12 -15.93 -19.15 -1.13
N SER A 13 -15.02 -19.17 -0.14
CA SER A 13 -14.81 -18.05 0.79
C SER A 13 -14.35 -16.78 0.06
N ASP A 14 -13.38 -16.91 -0.84
CA ASP A 14 -12.85 -15.77 -1.61
C ASP A 14 -13.91 -15.20 -2.56
N LEU A 15 -14.73 -16.07 -3.17
CA LEU A 15 -15.85 -15.67 -4.00
C LEU A 15 -16.93 -14.92 -3.19
N GLN A 16 -17.22 -15.37 -1.97
CA GLN A 16 -18.15 -14.69 -1.07
C GLN A 16 -17.63 -13.31 -0.67
N GLU A 17 -16.34 -13.18 -0.40
CA GLU A 17 -15.71 -11.89 -0.05
C GLU A 17 -15.66 -10.94 -1.25
N LEU A 18 -15.32 -11.46 -2.45
CA LEU A 18 -15.40 -10.72 -3.71
C LEU A 18 -16.80 -10.17 -3.94
N LEU A 19 -17.83 -11.00 -3.76
CA LEU A 19 -19.23 -10.62 -3.91
C LEU A 19 -19.66 -9.59 -2.86
N ALA A 20 -19.33 -9.81 -1.59
CA ALA A 20 -19.67 -8.89 -0.49
C ALA A 20 -19.15 -7.47 -0.77
N ILE A 21 -17.88 -7.34 -1.17
CA ILE A 21 -17.28 -6.04 -1.48
C ILE A 21 -17.90 -5.40 -2.74
N THR A 22 -18.36 -6.19 -3.72
CA THR A 22 -19.07 -5.64 -4.89
C THR A 22 -20.51 -5.19 -4.60
N THR A 23 -21.17 -5.74 -3.57
CA THR A 23 -22.59 -5.47 -3.27
C THR A 23 -22.82 -4.51 -2.09
N CYS A 24 -21.81 -4.28 -1.24
CA CYS A 24 -21.96 -3.43 -0.07
C CYS A 24 -21.79 -1.94 -0.41
N THR A 25 -22.90 -1.27 -0.70
CA THR A 25 -22.93 0.21 -0.70
C THR A 25 -24.13 0.82 0.02
N TRP A 26 -25.13 0.05 0.48
CA TRP A 26 -26.42 0.63 0.92
C TRP A 26 -26.85 0.38 2.38
N LEU A 27 -26.22 -0.51 3.16
CA LEU A 27 -26.74 -0.89 4.49
C LEU A 27 -25.73 -0.89 5.65
N GLN A 28 -24.47 -0.49 5.47
CA GLN A 28 -23.47 -0.58 6.55
C GLN A 28 -23.04 0.81 7.07
N PRO A 29 -22.87 0.97 8.39
CA PRO A 29 -22.56 2.25 9.01
C PRO A 29 -21.18 2.74 8.57
N ALA A 30 -21.10 4.03 8.22
CA ALA A 30 -19.94 4.68 7.61
C ALA A 30 -18.69 4.78 8.50
N ASN A 31 -18.78 4.41 9.77
CA ASN A 31 -17.70 4.66 10.75
C ASN A 31 -16.78 3.45 10.98
N GLU A 32 -17.12 2.25 10.51
CA GLU A 32 -16.38 1.03 10.88
C GLU A 32 -15.52 0.42 9.77
N PHE A 33 -15.67 0.81 8.50
CA PHE A 33 -14.71 0.41 7.45
C PHE A 33 -14.47 1.51 6.42
N HIS A 34 -13.19 1.61 6.05
CA HIS A 34 -12.63 2.51 5.06
C HIS A 34 -13.55 2.65 3.85
N LEU A 35 -14.00 3.88 3.62
CA LEU A 35 -14.75 4.28 2.44
C LEU A 35 -14.12 3.67 1.18
N PRO A 36 -14.92 3.24 0.19
CA PRO A 36 -14.37 3.00 -1.14
C PRO A 36 -13.69 4.31 -1.54
N VAL A 37 -12.37 4.26 -1.73
CA VAL A 37 -11.56 5.39 -2.18
C VAL A 37 -12.29 5.95 -3.40
N GLU A 38 -12.80 7.19 -3.30
CA GLU A 38 -13.45 7.82 -4.44
C GLU A 38 -12.49 7.75 -5.62
N TYR A 39 -12.96 7.22 -6.75
CA TYR A 39 -12.10 7.03 -7.91
C TYR A 39 -11.49 8.38 -8.31
N PRO A 40 -10.18 8.46 -8.59
CA PRO A 40 -9.56 9.70 -9.01
C PRO A 40 -10.25 10.25 -10.26
N THR A 41 -11.07 11.29 -10.07
CA THR A 41 -11.97 11.84 -11.10
C THR A 41 -11.24 12.72 -12.11
N GLY A 42 -10.06 13.23 -11.76
CA GLY A 42 -9.31 14.21 -12.57
C GLY A 42 -8.99 13.73 -13.98
N LEU A 43 -8.22 12.63 -14.11
CA LEU A 43 -7.84 12.11 -15.43
C LEU A 43 -9.05 11.49 -16.17
N ALA A 44 -9.96 10.83 -15.45
CA ALA A 44 -11.12 10.19 -16.05
C ALA A 44 -12.10 11.20 -16.68
N SER A 45 -12.23 12.39 -16.09
CA SER A 45 -13.08 13.47 -16.62
C SER A 45 -12.44 14.27 -17.76
N GLN A 46 -11.11 14.41 -17.77
CA GLN A 46 -10.39 15.26 -18.73
C GLN A 46 -9.89 14.52 -19.98
N MET A 47 -10.00 13.19 -20.01
CA MET A 47 -9.55 12.38 -21.14
C MET A 47 -10.33 12.73 -22.42
N LYS A 48 -9.63 13.19 -23.47
CA LYS A 48 -10.22 13.42 -24.78
C LYS A 48 -10.52 12.10 -25.48
N ASP A 49 -11.58 12.08 -26.29
CA ASP A 49 -11.86 10.92 -27.15
C ASP A 49 -10.80 10.79 -28.24
N PHE A 50 -10.54 9.55 -28.63
CA PHE A 50 -9.63 9.19 -29.70
C PHE A 50 -10.19 7.98 -30.45
N SER A 51 -10.04 7.94 -31.77
CA SER A 51 -10.60 6.91 -32.65
C SER A 51 -9.69 5.67 -32.81
N HIS A 52 -8.42 5.79 -32.44
CA HIS A 52 -7.45 4.70 -32.57
C HIS A 52 -7.82 3.49 -31.70
N SER A 53 -7.45 2.31 -32.20
CA SER A 53 -7.63 1.01 -31.53
C SER A 53 -6.53 0.70 -30.51
N ASN A 54 -5.49 1.52 -30.44
CA ASN A 54 -4.40 1.41 -29.48
C ASN A 54 -4.25 2.70 -28.67
N ALA A 55 -3.54 2.60 -27.55
CA ALA A 55 -3.06 3.74 -26.77
C ALA A 55 -1.56 3.56 -26.53
N ILE A 56 -0.81 4.65 -26.65
CA ILE A 56 0.63 4.70 -26.43
C ILE A 56 0.86 5.49 -25.15
N ILE A 57 1.51 4.89 -24.17
CA ILE A 57 1.82 5.51 -22.88
C ILE A 57 3.32 5.79 -22.86
N LEU A 58 3.69 7.04 -22.64
CA LEU A 58 5.05 7.52 -22.47
C LEU A 58 5.24 7.86 -20.99
N THR A 59 6.03 7.03 -20.30
CA THR A 59 6.43 7.26 -18.91
C THR A 59 7.88 7.69 -18.84
N PRO A 60 8.27 8.49 -17.84
CA PRO A 60 9.67 8.83 -17.61
C PRO A 60 10.49 7.55 -17.35
N MET A 61 11.69 7.49 -17.92
CA MET A 61 12.64 6.43 -17.61
C MET A 61 13.36 6.76 -16.31
N VAL A 62 13.34 5.82 -15.36
CA VAL A 62 14.15 5.88 -14.14
C VAL A 62 15.39 5.01 -14.36
N PRO A 63 16.60 5.58 -14.50
CA PRO A 63 17.81 4.82 -14.87
C PRO A 63 18.13 3.69 -13.88
N ASP A 64 17.94 3.95 -12.59
CA ASP A 64 18.30 3.03 -11.50
C ASP A 64 17.19 2.02 -11.16
N ALA A 65 16.01 2.17 -11.80
CA ALA A 65 14.87 1.27 -11.66
C ALA A 65 14.12 1.10 -12.99
N PRO A 66 14.75 0.45 -14.00
CA PRO A 66 14.14 0.26 -15.30
C PRO A 66 12.91 -0.65 -15.19
N LEU A 67 11.80 -0.23 -15.81
CA LEU A 67 10.58 -1.03 -15.86
C LEU A 67 10.76 -2.23 -16.81
N ASN A 68 10.46 -3.42 -16.32
CA ASN A 68 10.50 -4.65 -17.10
C ASN A 68 9.18 -4.81 -17.86
N TYR A 69 9.27 -4.97 -19.18
CA TYR A 69 8.09 -5.12 -20.05
C TYR A 69 7.20 -6.31 -19.68
N LYS A 70 7.76 -7.41 -19.15
CA LYS A 70 6.97 -8.58 -18.70
C LYS A 70 6.15 -8.25 -17.45
N GLU A 71 6.77 -7.58 -16.49
CA GLU A 71 6.12 -7.12 -15.25
C GLU A 71 5.04 -6.08 -15.57
N VAL A 72 5.31 -5.12 -16.46
CA VAL A 72 4.32 -4.13 -16.94
C VAL A 72 3.12 -4.80 -17.60
N GLN A 73 3.35 -5.82 -18.43
CA GLN A 73 2.28 -6.58 -19.07
C GLN A 73 1.43 -7.38 -18.08
N GLN A 74 2.07 -7.93 -17.04
CA GLN A 74 1.37 -8.61 -15.95
C GLN A 74 0.53 -7.62 -15.12
N ILE A 75 1.08 -6.45 -14.77
CA ILE A 75 0.35 -5.36 -14.09
C ILE A 75 -0.88 -4.95 -14.91
N LEU A 76 -0.72 -4.73 -16.22
CA LEU A 76 -1.84 -4.35 -17.09
C LEU A 76 -2.93 -5.43 -17.10
N ARG A 77 -2.53 -6.71 -17.17
CA ARG A 77 -3.45 -7.84 -17.11
C ARG A 77 -4.22 -7.84 -15.79
N GLU A 78 -3.54 -7.76 -14.66
CA GLU A 78 -4.14 -7.78 -13.32
C GLU A 78 -5.09 -6.59 -13.10
N LEU A 79 -4.72 -5.38 -13.52
CA LEU A 79 -5.60 -4.22 -13.46
C LEU A 79 -6.84 -4.37 -14.34
N VAL A 80 -6.72 -4.89 -15.57
CA VAL A 80 -7.88 -5.10 -16.43
C VAL A 80 -8.82 -6.14 -15.82
N MET A 81 -8.29 -7.23 -15.27
CA MET A 81 -9.07 -8.25 -14.58
C MET A 81 -9.77 -7.66 -13.35
N GLY A 82 -9.04 -6.96 -12.48
CA GLY A 82 -9.60 -6.33 -11.29
C GLY A 82 -10.68 -5.29 -11.60
N ILE A 83 -10.39 -4.34 -12.49
CA ILE A 83 -11.28 -3.20 -12.79
C ILE A 83 -12.50 -3.60 -13.64
N TYR A 84 -12.32 -4.43 -14.68
CA TYR A 84 -13.39 -4.72 -15.63
C TYR A 84 -14.19 -5.97 -15.29
N ILE A 85 -13.60 -6.96 -14.60
CA ILE A 85 -14.28 -8.22 -14.30
C ILE A 85 -14.70 -8.26 -12.82
N LEU A 86 -13.80 -7.89 -11.91
CA LEU A 86 -14.06 -7.96 -10.46
C LEU A 86 -14.57 -6.66 -9.87
N ASN A 87 -14.59 -5.57 -10.64
CA ASN A 87 -14.99 -4.23 -10.20
C ASN A 87 -14.22 -3.73 -8.95
N GLN A 88 -12.93 -4.05 -8.86
CA GLN A 88 -12.04 -3.66 -7.76
C GLN A 88 -10.80 -2.92 -8.29
N VAL A 89 -10.38 -1.88 -7.55
CA VAL A 89 -9.10 -1.18 -7.75
C VAL A 89 -8.13 -1.59 -6.65
N PRO A 90 -6.81 -1.62 -6.91
CA PRO A 90 -5.85 -2.01 -5.90
C PRO A 90 -5.72 -0.88 -4.89
N THR A 91 -6.01 -1.18 -3.62
CA THR A 91 -5.88 -0.26 -2.50
C THR A 91 -5.01 -0.88 -1.41
N ILE A 92 -4.33 -0.02 -0.65
CA ILE A 92 -3.50 -0.40 0.48
C ILE A 92 -3.82 0.51 1.67
N TYR A 93 -3.99 -0.10 2.83
CA TYR A 93 -4.27 0.61 4.08
C TYR A 93 -3.19 0.24 5.09
N LEU A 94 -2.56 1.27 5.67
CA LEU A 94 -1.49 1.15 6.67
C LEU A 94 -2.03 1.26 8.10
N ASP A 95 -3.32 0.98 8.30
CA ASP A 95 -3.92 0.97 9.64
C ASP A 95 -3.62 -0.36 10.36
N GLY A 96 -3.56 -0.30 11.69
CA GLY A 96 -3.51 -1.49 12.51
C GLY A 96 -4.77 -2.31 12.27
N ASN A 97 -4.62 -3.61 11.99
CA ASN A 97 -5.78 -4.47 11.90
C ASN A 97 -6.47 -4.54 13.26
N TYR A 98 -7.75 -4.88 13.24
CA TYR A 98 -8.55 -5.11 14.44
C TYR A 98 -7.89 -6.06 15.44
N ASP A 99 -7.13 -7.03 14.94
CA ASP A 99 -6.42 -8.05 15.72
C ASP A 99 -5.01 -7.59 16.17
N CYS A 100 -4.78 -6.28 16.15
CA CYS A 100 -3.49 -5.61 16.36
C CYS A 100 -2.36 -6.09 15.44
N SER A 101 -2.64 -6.96 14.46
CA SER A 101 -1.63 -7.33 13.47
C SER A 101 -1.39 -6.15 12.55
N THR A 102 -0.14 -5.90 12.20
CA THR A 102 0.22 -4.90 11.19
C THR A 102 0.28 -5.52 9.80
N THR A 103 -0.52 -6.55 9.52
CA THR A 103 -0.53 -7.21 8.20
C THR A 103 -1.14 -6.30 7.13
N CYS A 104 -0.58 -6.30 5.92
CA CYS A 104 -1.10 -5.55 4.80
C CYS A 104 -2.47 -6.09 4.36
N VAL A 105 -3.50 -5.26 4.35
CA VAL A 105 -4.82 -5.60 3.81
C VAL A 105 -4.90 -5.17 2.35
N LEU A 106 -5.09 -6.15 1.47
CA LEU A 106 -5.27 -5.94 0.04
C LEU A 106 -6.71 -6.22 -0.37
N SER A 107 -7.18 -5.53 -1.41
CA SER A 107 -8.44 -5.89 -2.08
C SER A 107 -8.35 -7.33 -2.62
N PRO A 108 -9.39 -8.16 -2.45
CA PRO A 108 -9.30 -9.59 -2.76
C PRO A 108 -8.88 -9.92 -4.20
N ALA A 109 -9.24 -9.08 -5.17
CA ALA A 109 -8.84 -9.22 -6.58
C ALA A 109 -7.31 -9.21 -6.80
N TYR A 110 -6.55 -8.69 -5.84
CA TYR A 110 -5.11 -8.52 -5.91
C TYR A 110 -4.34 -9.39 -4.91
N ARG A 111 -5.03 -10.28 -4.17
CA ARG A 111 -4.39 -11.35 -3.42
C ARG A 111 -3.71 -12.30 -4.42
N ASP A 112 -2.43 -12.58 -4.23
CA ASP A 112 -1.60 -13.40 -5.13
C ASP A 112 -1.37 -12.84 -6.54
N THR A 113 -1.29 -11.51 -6.64
CA THR A 113 -0.94 -10.80 -7.88
C THR A 113 0.39 -10.06 -7.75
N LEU A 114 1.03 -9.73 -8.87
CA LEU A 114 2.24 -8.90 -8.87
C LEU A 114 1.96 -7.52 -8.26
N ILE A 115 0.81 -6.92 -8.58
CA ILE A 115 0.36 -5.67 -7.95
C ILE A 115 0.26 -5.83 -6.44
N GLY A 116 -0.34 -6.93 -5.98
CA GLY A 116 -0.42 -7.25 -4.55
C GLY A 116 0.94 -7.35 -3.89
N GLN A 117 1.91 -8.02 -4.53
CA GLN A 117 3.28 -8.12 -4.01
C GLN A 117 3.99 -6.76 -3.98
N ILE A 118 3.83 -5.92 -5.01
CA ILE A 118 4.37 -4.56 -5.04
C ILE A 118 3.82 -3.75 -3.86
N LEU A 119 2.50 -3.80 -3.64
CA LEU A 119 1.83 -3.12 -2.53
C LEU A 119 2.34 -3.62 -1.18
N ILE A 120 2.38 -4.95 -0.97
CA ILE A 120 2.92 -5.56 0.25
C ILE A 120 4.37 -5.12 0.51
N ASN A 121 5.23 -5.12 -0.51
CA ASN A 121 6.64 -4.77 -0.32
C ASN A 121 6.82 -3.32 0.08
N VAL A 122 6.03 -2.40 -0.50
CA VAL A 122 6.03 -0.98 -0.09
C VAL A 122 5.53 -0.82 1.34
N ASP A 123 4.40 -1.46 1.71
CA ASP A 123 3.81 -1.38 3.05
C ASP A 123 4.72 -1.93 4.14
N TYR A 124 5.27 -3.14 3.95
CA TYR A 124 6.18 -3.73 4.92
C TYR A 124 7.48 -2.93 5.05
N THR A 125 7.94 -2.28 3.98
CA THR A 125 9.11 -1.39 4.05
C THR A 125 8.78 -0.12 4.84
N MET A 126 7.62 0.51 4.60
CA MET A 126 7.18 1.65 5.39
C MET A 126 7.05 1.30 6.88
N LYS A 127 6.42 0.16 7.19
CA LYS A 127 6.30 -0.35 8.57
C LYS A 127 7.67 -0.59 9.18
N ALA A 128 8.59 -1.20 8.43
CA ALA A 128 9.94 -1.44 8.93
C ALA A 128 10.71 -0.15 9.23
N LEU A 129 10.56 0.88 8.40
CA LEU A 129 11.13 2.20 8.67
C LEU A 129 10.44 2.90 9.85
N TRP A 130 9.15 2.62 10.09
CA TRP A 130 8.38 3.19 11.18
C TRP A 130 8.77 2.63 12.55
N HIS A 131 8.83 1.30 12.68
CA HIS A 131 9.06 0.63 13.95
C HIS A 131 10.46 0.01 14.09
N GLY A 132 11.33 0.17 13.08
CA GLY A 132 12.73 -0.24 13.13
C GLY A 132 12.99 -1.75 12.98
N ALA A 133 11.99 -2.53 12.59
CA ALA A 133 12.16 -3.96 12.40
C ALA A 133 11.48 -4.44 11.12
N TYR A 134 12.04 -5.43 10.45
CA TYR A 134 11.56 -5.92 9.18
C TYR A 134 11.16 -7.39 9.27
N MET A 135 10.10 -7.76 8.55
CA MET A 135 9.64 -9.15 8.40
C MET A 135 10.07 -9.70 7.03
N PRO A 136 10.90 -10.76 6.98
CA PRO A 136 11.30 -11.42 5.73
C PRO A 136 10.10 -11.92 4.93
N THR A 137 10.19 -11.81 3.59
CA THR A 137 9.10 -12.11 2.66
C THR A 137 8.53 -13.52 2.84
N GLU A 138 9.38 -14.51 3.12
CA GLU A 138 8.99 -15.91 3.35
C GLU A 138 8.10 -16.07 4.59
N LYS A 139 8.32 -15.23 5.62
CA LYS A 139 7.58 -15.27 6.88
C LYS A 139 6.26 -14.49 6.81
N ARG A 140 6.10 -13.57 5.85
CA ARG A 140 4.88 -12.74 5.72
C ARG A 140 3.63 -13.55 5.37
N LYS A 141 3.75 -14.54 4.48
CA LYS A 141 2.60 -15.29 3.93
C LYS A 141 1.72 -15.95 4.99
N ARG A 142 2.32 -16.38 6.11
CA ARG A 142 1.62 -17.05 7.21
C ARG A 142 1.59 -16.25 8.50
N PHE A 143 2.08 -15.00 8.48
CA PHE A 143 2.21 -14.20 9.68
C PHE A 143 0.86 -13.94 10.34
N SER A 144 -0.18 -13.57 9.59
CA SER A 144 -1.52 -13.35 10.14
C SER A 144 -2.14 -14.62 10.74
N GLU A 145 -1.92 -15.78 10.11
CA GLU A 145 -2.38 -17.07 10.63
C GLU A 145 -1.69 -17.44 11.94
N VAL A 146 -0.36 -17.31 11.98
CA VAL A 146 0.45 -17.59 13.17
C VAL A 146 0.12 -16.60 14.30
N TRP A 147 -0.04 -15.32 13.97
CA TRP A 147 -0.40 -14.27 14.92
C TRP A 147 -1.72 -14.57 15.63
N ARG A 148 -2.77 -14.90 14.86
CA ARG A 148 -4.08 -15.24 15.41
C ARG A 148 -4.08 -16.53 16.20
N ALA A 149 -3.32 -17.53 15.75
CA ALA A 149 -3.19 -18.80 16.46
C ALA A 149 -2.46 -18.65 17.80
N ASN A 150 -1.47 -17.77 17.88
CA ASN A 150 -0.66 -17.61 19.09
C ASN A 150 -1.33 -16.71 20.16
N LEU A 151 -2.07 -15.68 19.76
CA LEU A 151 -2.58 -14.65 20.68
C LEU A 151 -4.02 -14.86 21.15
N GLU A 152 -4.72 -15.88 20.64
CA GLU A 152 -6.13 -16.19 20.95
C GLU A 152 -7.01 -14.93 21.06
N ILE A 153 -7.08 -14.19 19.97
CA ILE A 153 -7.60 -12.82 19.95
C ILE A 153 -9.11 -12.82 20.24
N ASN A 154 -9.54 -11.95 21.15
CA ASN A 154 -10.93 -11.76 21.55
C ASN A 154 -11.76 -11.06 20.46
N VAL A 155 -13.08 -11.07 20.67
CA VAL A 155 -14.07 -10.29 19.86
C VAL A 155 -14.05 -8.80 20.20
N ASP A 156 -13.02 -8.30 20.88
CA ASP A 156 -12.68 -6.88 20.97
C ASP A 156 -11.27 -6.56 20.39
N GLY A 157 -10.59 -7.54 19.78
CA GLY A 157 -9.25 -7.38 19.22
C GLY A 157 -8.11 -7.53 20.23
N THR A 158 -8.40 -7.69 21.51
CA THR A 158 -7.38 -7.86 22.56
C THR A 158 -6.89 -9.30 22.67
N SER A 159 -5.63 -9.51 23.01
CA SER A 159 -5.12 -10.87 23.27
C SER A 159 -5.66 -11.40 24.60
N LYS A 160 -6.13 -12.66 24.64
CA LYS A 160 -6.55 -13.34 25.88
C LYS A 160 -5.40 -13.63 26.83
N LEU A 161 -4.21 -13.83 26.28
CA LEU A 161 -3.01 -14.03 27.07
C LEU A 161 -2.43 -12.65 27.38
N GLY A 162 -1.96 -12.45 28.61
CA GLY A 162 -0.96 -11.42 28.90
C GLY A 162 0.39 -11.75 28.24
N ALA A 163 0.34 -12.17 26.97
CA ALA A 163 1.48 -12.54 26.17
C ALA A 163 2.35 -11.31 26.00
N ASP A 164 3.63 -11.48 26.23
CA ASP A 164 4.62 -10.44 25.96
C ASP A 164 4.71 -10.24 24.44
N ILE A 165 3.93 -9.29 23.92
CA ILE A 165 3.80 -8.95 22.50
C ILE A 165 5.19 -8.78 21.83
N PRO A 166 6.16 -8.06 22.44
CA PRO A 166 7.55 -8.04 21.97
C PRO A 166 8.19 -9.42 21.75
N SER A 167 8.02 -10.35 22.69
CA SER A 167 8.57 -11.71 22.55
C SER A 167 7.94 -12.49 21.40
N GLU A 168 6.64 -12.32 21.16
CA GLU A 168 5.94 -12.96 20.05
C GLU A 168 6.37 -12.38 18.70
N PHE A 169 6.61 -11.06 18.62
CA PHE A 169 7.20 -10.43 17.44
C PHE A 169 8.61 -10.96 17.13
N LEU A 170 9.46 -11.12 18.15
CA LEU A 170 10.79 -11.73 17.98
C LEU A 170 10.70 -13.20 17.55
N ARG A 171 9.78 -13.98 18.12
CA ARG A 171 9.53 -15.38 17.73
C ARG A 171 8.99 -15.50 16.31
N ALA A 172 8.15 -14.56 15.89
CA ALA A 172 7.67 -14.46 14.50
C ALA A 172 8.80 -14.13 13.51
N GLY A 173 9.95 -13.67 14.00
CA GLY A 173 11.16 -13.52 13.22
C GLY A 173 11.36 -12.14 12.63
N LEU A 174 10.89 -11.10 13.33
CA LEU A 174 11.28 -9.71 13.07
C LEU A 174 12.78 -9.53 13.28
N ILE A 175 13.41 -8.83 12.35
CA ILE A 175 14.84 -8.55 12.33
C ILE A 175 15.01 -7.04 12.40
N ASP A 176 15.94 -6.55 13.22
CA ASP A 176 16.26 -5.13 13.28
C ASP A 176 16.70 -4.62 11.90
N ILE A 177 16.07 -3.54 11.41
CA ILE A 177 16.33 -2.99 10.09
C ILE A 177 17.76 -2.50 9.92
N SER A 178 18.43 -2.07 11.00
CA SER A 178 19.80 -1.57 10.98
C SER A 178 20.84 -2.66 10.70
N THR A 179 20.47 -3.93 10.81
CA THR A 179 21.33 -5.07 10.43
C THR A 179 21.45 -5.23 8.92
N ASP A 180 20.54 -4.60 8.16
CA ASP A 180 20.58 -4.61 6.71
C ASP A 180 21.65 -3.62 6.20
N PRO A 181 22.57 -4.05 5.32
CA PRO A 181 23.60 -3.18 4.77
C PRO A 181 23.05 -1.90 4.12
N ASP A 182 21.88 -2.00 3.46
CA ASP A 182 21.26 -0.86 2.78
C ASP A 182 20.80 0.21 3.78
N PHE A 183 20.56 -0.14 5.05
CA PHE A 183 20.13 0.77 6.12
C PHE A 183 21.24 1.08 7.13
N THR A 184 22.51 0.86 6.76
CA THR A 184 23.65 1.25 7.61
C THR A 184 23.57 2.72 7.99
N GLY A 185 23.61 3.00 9.30
CA GLY A 185 23.53 4.36 9.83
C GLY A 185 22.14 4.99 9.79
N ILE A 186 21.06 4.20 9.65
CA ILE A 186 19.69 4.74 9.55
C ILE A 186 19.31 5.71 10.69
N TYR A 187 19.80 5.45 11.91
CA TYR A 187 19.57 6.27 13.10
C TYR A 187 20.66 7.33 13.35
N SER A 188 21.50 7.65 12.36
CA SER A 188 22.49 8.73 12.46
C SER A 188 21.81 10.08 12.73
N THR A 189 22.48 10.94 13.50
CA THR A 189 21.93 12.19 14.06
C THR A 189 21.42 13.20 13.02
N ASP A 190 21.80 13.08 11.74
CA ASP A 190 21.48 14.02 10.65
C ASP A 190 19.97 14.22 10.38
N VAL A 191 19.09 13.38 10.94
CA VAL A 191 17.64 13.50 10.77
C VAL A 191 17.02 14.44 11.82
N TYR A 192 17.72 14.71 12.93
CA TYR A 192 17.24 15.58 14.00
C TYR A 192 17.64 17.04 13.72
N LEU A 193 16.65 17.88 13.46
CA LEU A 193 16.86 19.30 13.10
C LEU A 193 16.92 20.23 14.33
N ASP A 194 16.39 19.78 15.46
CA ASP A 194 16.34 20.56 16.69
C ASP A 194 17.24 19.92 17.76
N PRO A 195 18.42 20.51 18.06
CA PRO A 195 19.33 19.99 19.07
C PRO A 195 18.77 20.12 20.50
N SER A 196 17.66 20.83 20.71
CA SER A 196 16.98 20.94 22.00
C SER A 196 15.89 19.89 22.21
N TYR A 197 15.51 19.16 21.17
CA TYR A 197 14.51 18.10 21.22
C TYR A 197 15.16 16.72 21.27
N ASP A 198 14.96 16.01 22.38
CA ASP A 198 15.39 14.62 22.53
C ASP A 198 14.18 13.65 22.37
N PRO A 199 14.00 13.01 21.20
CA PRO A 199 12.90 12.06 20.98
C PRO A 199 13.04 10.78 21.81
N ASN A 200 14.22 10.50 22.36
CA ASN A 200 14.47 9.30 23.16
C ASN A 200 14.26 9.55 24.66
N ASN A 201 13.85 10.76 25.05
CA ASN A 201 13.42 11.04 26.41
C ASN A 201 12.21 10.17 26.80
N CYS A 202 12.25 9.57 27.99
CA CYS A 202 11.16 8.75 28.53
C CYS A 202 9.79 9.44 28.47
N ALA A 203 9.73 10.76 28.71
CA ALA A 203 8.48 11.51 28.66
C ALA A 203 7.90 11.59 27.23
N GLU A 204 8.75 11.73 26.22
CA GLU A 204 8.37 11.75 24.80
C GLU A 204 7.91 10.36 24.34
N ILE A 205 8.63 9.32 24.75
CA ILE A 205 8.27 7.94 24.43
C ILE A 205 6.92 7.59 25.05
N THR A 206 6.71 7.92 26.33
CA THR A 206 5.46 7.63 27.03
C THR A 206 4.27 8.33 26.36
N LEU A 207 4.41 9.62 26.05
CA LEU A 207 3.38 10.39 25.37
C LEU A 207 3.05 9.81 23.99
N PHE A 208 4.07 9.48 23.19
CA PHE A 208 3.87 8.91 21.86
C PHE A 208 3.16 7.56 21.91
N MET A 209 3.57 6.67 22.82
CA MET A 209 2.97 5.34 22.96
C MET A 209 1.52 5.39 23.45
N GLN A 210 1.13 6.41 24.24
CA GLN A 210 -0.27 6.61 24.64
C GLN A 210 -1.20 6.89 23.45
N HIS A 211 -0.69 7.50 22.38
CA HIS A 211 -1.49 7.93 21.24
C HIS A 211 -1.16 7.18 19.93
N VAL A 212 -0.36 6.11 19.99
CA VAL A 212 0.16 5.41 18.79
C VAL A 212 -0.93 4.92 17.83
N ASN A 213 -2.09 4.50 18.35
CA ASN A 213 -3.22 4.04 17.52
C ASN A 213 -3.96 5.18 16.81
N ASN A 214 -3.77 6.42 17.26
CA ASN A 214 -4.39 7.62 16.69
C ASN A 214 -3.45 8.34 15.71
N ILE A 215 -2.32 7.73 15.37
CA ILE A 215 -1.33 8.29 14.47
C ILE A 215 -1.41 7.56 13.14
N LEU A 216 -1.35 8.33 12.05
CA LEU A 216 -1.39 7.81 10.69
C LEU A 216 -0.15 8.28 9.91
N LEU A 217 0.43 7.36 9.14
CA LEU A 217 1.39 7.67 8.09
C LEU A 217 0.90 7.05 6.79
N GLN A 218 0.82 7.83 5.72
CA GLN A 218 0.22 7.42 4.45
C GLN A 218 1.09 7.86 3.26
N ILE A 219 1.32 6.94 2.31
CA ILE A 219 1.84 7.27 0.99
C ILE A 219 0.68 7.51 0.03
N ASN A 220 0.73 8.65 -0.67
CA ASN A 220 -0.26 9.04 -1.65
C ASN A 220 0.42 9.23 -3.02
N PRO A 221 0.39 8.22 -3.90
CA PRO A 221 0.82 8.39 -5.29
C PRO A 221 -0.13 9.34 -6.01
N TYR A 222 0.41 10.29 -6.76
CA TYR A 222 -0.36 11.22 -7.55
C TYR A 222 0.33 11.53 -8.88
N ILE A 223 -0.49 11.93 -9.84
CA ILE A 223 -0.04 12.28 -11.18
C ILE A 223 0.36 13.75 -11.19
N THR A 224 1.61 14.06 -11.56
CA THR A 224 2.12 15.44 -11.59
C THR A 224 1.60 16.18 -12.82
N TYR A 225 1.58 15.52 -13.97
CA TYR A 225 0.91 16.01 -15.17
C TYR A 225 0.54 14.86 -16.11
N VAL A 226 -0.48 15.12 -16.94
CA VAL A 226 -0.81 14.29 -18.09
C VAL A 226 -0.99 15.17 -19.31
N ARG A 227 -0.37 14.81 -20.43
CA ARG A 227 -0.63 15.40 -21.74
C ARG A 227 -1.13 14.32 -22.68
N GLN A 228 -2.23 14.61 -23.36
CA GLN A 228 -2.79 13.74 -24.38
C GLN A 228 -2.68 14.40 -25.75
N HIS A 229 -2.13 13.66 -26.71
CA HIS A 229 -2.22 13.97 -28.13
C HIS A 229 -2.77 12.75 -28.87
N GLN A 230 -4.03 12.81 -29.31
CA GLN A 230 -4.75 11.67 -29.88
C GLN A 230 -4.73 10.44 -28.95
N ASN A 231 -4.10 9.35 -29.38
CA ASN A 231 -3.92 8.10 -28.64
C ASN A 231 -2.61 8.02 -27.84
N VAL A 232 -1.80 9.09 -27.84
CA VAL A 232 -0.55 9.19 -27.11
C VAL A 232 -0.78 9.92 -25.79
N PHE A 233 -0.37 9.29 -24.69
CA PHE A 233 -0.45 9.80 -23.34
C PHE A 233 0.96 9.93 -22.78
N MET A 234 1.34 11.15 -22.43
CA MET A 234 2.57 11.41 -21.69
C MET A 234 2.19 11.72 -20.26
N CYS A 235 2.70 10.94 -19.32
CA CYS A 235 2.38 11.08 -17.91
C CYS A 235 3.64 11.06 -17.06
N ASP A 236 3.57 11.77 -15.96
CA ASP A 236 4.56 11.71 -14.90
C ASP A 236 3.83 11.63 -13.56
N ALA A 237 4.43 10.94 -12.61
CA ALA A 237 3.82 10.61 -11.33
C ALA A 237 4.86 10.62 -10.24
N THR A 238 4.43 11.06 -9.07
CA THR A 238 5.23 11.05 -7.85
C THR A 238 4.36 10.61 -6.68
N TYR A 239 4.89 10.62 -5.47
CA TYR A 239 4.12 10.34 -4.27
C TYR A 239 4.42 11.39 -3.21
N THR A 240 3.45 11.63 -2.34
CA THR A 240 3.69 12.34 -1.08
C THR A 240 3.63 11.36 0.08
N LEU A 241 4.43 11.61 1.10
CA LEU A 241 4.24 11.02 2.42
C LEU A 241 3.47 12.03 3.27
N SER A 242 2.40 11.59 3.92
CA SER A 242 1.54 12.43 4.75
C SER A 242 1.42 11.80 6.13
N ASN A 243 1.48 12.62 7.17
CA ASN A 243 1.18 12.20 8.54
C ASN A 243 -0.10 12.87 9.01
N ALA A 244 -0.83 12.23 9.93
CA ALA A 244 -1.98 12.82 10.58
C ALA A 244 -2.15 12.26 12.01
N ILE A 245 -2.72 13.09 12.89
CA ILE A 245 -3.18 12.69 14.21
C ILE A 245 -4.71 12.69 14.15
N LYS A 246 -5.34 11.54 14.41
CA LYS A 246 -6.81 11.32 14.30
C LYS A 246 -7.60 11.90 15.49
N LEU A 247 -6.93 12.56 16.44
CA LEU A 247 -7.54 13.14 17.63
C LEU A 247 -8.04 14.56 17.35
N THR A 248 -9.20 14.87 17.93
CA THR A 248 -9.81 16.19 17.89
C THR A 248 -9.25 17.09 19.00
N GLU A 249 -9.48 18.41 18.90
CA GLU A 249 -9.05 19.41 19.90
C GLU A 249 -9.66 19.19 21.30
N GLU A 250 -10.73 18.39 21.41
CA GLU A 250 -11.37 18.04 22.68
C GLU A 250 -10.69 16.85 23.37
N GLU A 251 -9.93 16.04 22.62
CA GLU A 251 -9.33 14.77 23.08
C GLU A 251 -7.85 14.91 23.46
N ILE A 252 -7.18 15.97 23.00
CA ILE A 252 -5.76 16.21 23.28
C ILE A 252 -5.47 17.70 23.48
N ASP A 253 -4.61 18.01 24.44
CA ASP A 253 -4.15 19.38 24.65
C ASP A 253 -3.19 19.84 23.55
N LEU A 254 -3.18 21.14 23.27
CA LEU A 254 -2.38 21.72 22.20
C LEU A 254 -0.87 21.44 22.36
N ILE A 255 -0.37 21.36 23.59
CA ILE A 255 1.05 21.12 23.87
C ILE A 255 1.41 19.66 23.54
N ALA A 256 0.61 18.70 23.98
CA ALA A 256 0.81 17.30 23.59
C ALA A 256 0.68 17.10 22.07
N TYR A 257 -0.31 17.73 21.43
CA TYR A 257 -0.47 17.67 19.98
C TYR A 257 0.78 18.15 19.24
N GLN A 258 1.34 19.30 19.64
CA GLN A 258 2.56 19.83 19.03
C GLN A 258 3.77 18.91 19.22
N ARG A 259 3.92 18.31 20.41
CA ARG A 259 5.01 17.36 20.71
C ARG A 259 4.89 16.09 19.86
N LEU A 260 3.68 15.53 19.76
CA LEU A 260 3.41 14.40 18.87
C LEU A 260 3.72 14.76 17.41
N GLN A 261 3.26 15.92 16.95
CA GLN A 261 3.51 16.38 15.59
C GLN A 261 5.01 16.56 15.30
N GLN A 262 5.79 17.09 16.25
CA GLN A 262 7.24 17.24 16.13
C GLN A 262 7.92 15.87 15.94
N ARG A 263 7.54 14.87 16.75
CA ARG A 263 8.03 13.49 16.62
C ARG A 263 7.65 12.86 15.28
N LEU A 264 6.42 13.08 14.82
CA LEU A 264 5.92 12.56 13.55
C LEU A 264 6.65 13.13 12.35
N ILE A 265 6.98 14.42 12.37
CA ILE A 265 7.75 15.05 11.29
C ILE A 265 9.14 14.42 11.18
N ILE A 266 9.78 14.07 12.30
CA ILE A 266 11.09 13.39 12.31
C ILE A 266 10.96 11.99 11.70
N GLN A 267 9.94 11.23 12.12
CA GLN A 267 9.67 9.90 11.55
C GLN A 267 9.35 9.96 10.06
N GLN A 268 8.53 10.92 9.62
CA GLN A 268 8.22 11.14 8.21
C GLN A 268 9.49 11.39 7.40
N LYS A 269 10.40 12.25 7.87
CA LYS A 269 11.67 12.55 7.20
C LYS A 269 12.58 11.32 7.11
N LEU A 270 12.59 10.48 8.14
CA LEU A 270 13.31 9.21 8.11
C LEU A 270 12.73 8.32 7.01
N VAL A 271 11.42 8.12 6.96
CA VAL A 271 10.80 7.30 5.92
C VAL A 271 11.09 7.87 4.52
N GLU A 272 10.91 9.19 4.31
CA GLU A 272 11.22 9.85 3.03
C GLU A 272 12.67 9.64 2.57
N LYS A 273 13.63 9.72 3.50
CA LYS A 273 15.06 9.57 3.19
C LYS A 273 15.45 8.13 2.84
N TYR A 274 14.78 7.14 3.42
CA TYR A 274 15.23 5.74 3.37
C TYR A 274 14.29 4.79 2.60
N LEU A 275 13.06 5.19 2.25
CA LEU A 275 12.06 4.32 1.59
C LEU A 275 12.58 3.69 0.30
N GLU A 276 13.17 4.49 -0.59
CA GLU A 276 13.67 4.04 -1.89
C GLU A 276 15.13 3.59 -1.86
N ARG A 277 15.73 3.41 -0.68
CA ARG A 277 17.16 3.07 -0.57
C ARG A 277 17.48 1.67 -1.06
N LYS A 278 16.56 0.73 -0.89
CA LYS A 278 16.64 -0.62 -1.46
C LYS A 278 16.25 -0.59 -2.94
N ALA A 279 17.11 -1.14 -3.81
CA ALA A 279 16.86 -1.19 -5.25
C ALA A 279 15.53 -1.86 -5.61
N GLU A 280 15.15 -2.93 -4.90
CA GLU A 280 13.88 -3.60 -5.10
C GLU A 280 12.69 -2.68 -4.80
N ILE A 281 12.74 -1.93 -3.70
CA ILE A 281 11.68 -1.01 -3.29
C ILE A 281 11.63 0.21 -4.20
N HIS A 282 12.79 0.74 -4.61
CA HIS A 282 12.87 1.79 -5.62
C HIS A 282 12.15 1.38 -6.91
N ARG A 283 12.36 0.14 -7.37
CA ARG A 283 11.65 -0.43 -8.51
C ARG A 283 10.14 -0.60 -8.26
N ASN A 284 9.74 -1.06 -7.07
CA ASN A 284 8.33 -1.16 -6.69
C ASN A 284 7.63 0.20 -6.67
N ILE A 285 8.31 1.27 -6.24
CA ILE A 285 7.80 2.64 -6.30
C ILE A 285 7.67 3.12 -7.75
N ALA A 286 8.61 2.77 -8.64
CA ALA A 286 8.49 3.05 -10.07
C ALA A 286 7.25 2.36 -10.68
N TYR A 287 6.97 1.11 -10.30
CA TYR A 287 5.73 0.44 -10.67
C TYR A 287 4.48 1.08 -10.06
N LEU A 288 4.54 1.51 -8.80
CA LEU A 288 3.42 2.17 -8.14
C LEU A 288 3.04 3.48 -8.84
N LYS A 289 4.02 4.26 -9.31
CA LYS A 289 3.84 5.45 -10.15
C LYS A 289 3.11 5.13 -11.45
N LEU A 290 3.48 4.03 -12.12
CA LEU A 290 2.79 3.56 -13.32
C LEU A 290 1.34 3.11 -13.00
N ILE A 291 1.15 2.33 -11.94
CA ILE A 291 -0.16 1.84 -11.50
C ILE A 291 -1.10 3.02 -11.18
N ALA A 292 -0.59 4.05 -10.51
CA ALA A 292 -1.33 5.27 -10.20
C ALA A 292 -1.88 5.97 -11.44
N PHE A 293 -1.19 5.88 -12.58
CA PHE A 293 -1.70 6.39 -13.87
C PHE A 293 -2.66 5.40 -14.54
N LEU A 294 -2.32 4.12 -14.55
CA LEU A 294 -3.09 3.09 -15.24
C LEU A 294 -4.50 2.92 -14.66
N ILE A 295 -4.68 3.03 -13.34
CA ILE A 295 -6.00 2.91 -12.70
C ILE A 295 -7.00 3.93 -13.27
N PRO A 296 -6.79 5.26 -13.14
CA PRO A 296 -7.71 6.25 -13.70
C PRO A 296 -7.81 6.16 -15.22
N PHE A 297 -6.73 5.82 -15.91
CA PHE A 297 -6.75 5.63 -17.37
C PHE A 297 -7.69 4.49 -17.78
N LEU A 298 -7.63 3.33 -17.13
CA LEU A 298 -8.49 2.18 -17.38
C LEU A 298 -9.95 2.45 -16.99
N ILE A 299 -10.17 3.16 -15.88
CA ILE A 299 -11.52 3.61 -15.48
C ILE A 299 -12.11 4.54 -16.56
N ALA A 300 -11.31 5.49 -17.08
CA ALA A 300 -11.73 6.38 -18.15
C ALA A 300 -12.10 5.61 -19.43
N LEU A 301 -11.29 4.62 -19.81
CA LEU A 301 -11.56 3.74 -20.94
C LEU A 301 -12.85 2.92 -20.73
N ARG A 302 -13.07 2.39 -19.53
CA ARG A 302 -14.30 1.67 -19.17
C ARG A 302 -15.53 2.57 -19.32
N GLY A 303 -15.48 3.81 -18.85
CA GLY A 303 -16.53 4.81 -19.05
C GLY A 303 -16.83 5.06 -20.53
N LYS A 304 -15.80 5.04 -21.37
CA LYS A 304 -15.89 5.15 -22.85
C LYS A 304 -16.22 3.82 -23.55
N LYS A 305 -16.60 2.77 -22.81
CA LYS A 305 -16.91 1.43 -23.32
C LYS A 305 -15.77 0.78 -24.11
N LYS A 306 -14.53 1.15 -23.80
CA LYS A 306 -13.32 0.54 -24.37
C LYS A 306 -12.73 -0.45 -23.37
N VAL A 307 -12.42 -1.64 -23.86
CA VAL A 307 -11.81 -2.72 -23.08
C VAL A 307 -10.46 -3.09 -23.72
N PRO A 308 -9.35 -3.08 -22.98
CA PRO A 308 -8.07 -3.54 -23.49
C PRO A 308 -8.11 -5.01 -23.91
N ASP A 309 -7.57 -5.32 -25.09
CA ASP A 309 -7.46 -6.70 -25.59
C ASP A 309 -6.25 -7.41 -24.97
N LEU A 310 -6.52 -8.37 -24.08
CA LEU A 310 -5.50 -9.15 -23.37
C LEU A 310 -4.93 -10.32 -24.20
N SER A 311 -5.46 -10.59 -25.40
CA SER A 311 -4.99 -11.71 -26.25
C SER A 311 -3.59 -11.50 -26.81
N ARG A 312 -3.14 -10.24 -26.90
CA ARG A 312 -1.83 -9.84 -27.44
C ARG A 312 -0.76 -9.68 -26.36
N ILE A 313 -1.12 -9.86 -25.10
CA ILE A 313 -0.21 -9.76 -23.96
C ILE A 313 0.43 -11.13 -23.70
N LEU A 314 1.69 -11.14 -23.25
CA LEU A 314 2.40 -12.36 -22.85
C LEU A 314 1.59 -13.23 -21.90
N PRO A 315 1.79 -14.57 -21.92
CA PRO A 315 1.16 -15.47 -20.97
C PRO A 315 1.37 -14.99 -19.52
N PRO A 316 0.37 -15.18 -18.63
CA PRO A 316 0.51 -14.78 -17.24
C PRO A 316 1.66 -15.53 -16.57
N PHE A 317 2.29 -14.89 -15.58
CA PHE A 317 3.26 -15.56 -14.72
C PHE A 317 2.64 -16.79 -14.04
N SER A 318 3.44 -17.84 -13.92
CA SER A 318 3.07 -19.03 -13.16
C SER A 318 3.23 -18.76 -11.66
N GLY A 319 2.51 -19.49 -10.79
CA GLY A 319 2.48 -19.21 -9.34
C GLY A 319 3.84 -19.22 -8.63
N ASN A 320 4.88 -19.81 -9.25
CA ASN A 320 6.25 -19.83 -8.74
C ASN A 320 7.07 -18.58 -9.14
N ASP A 321 6.63 -17.81 -10.13
CA ASP A 321 7.37 -16.67 -10.68
C ASP A 321 7.17 -15.35 -9.89
N TYR A 322 6.30 -15.36 -8.88
CA TYR A 322 6.07 -14.21 -7.97
C TYR A 322 6.96 -14.26 -6.71
N SER A 323 7.97 -15.13 -6.69
CA SER A 323 8.86 -15.39 -5.54
C SER A 323 10.13 -14.56 -5.59
#